data_AF-A0A8C0JZD7-F1
#
_entry.id   AF-A0A8C0JZD7-F1
#
_cell.length_a   1.000
_cell.length_b   1.000
_cell.length_c   1.000
_cell.angle_alpha   90.00
_cell.angle_beta   90.00
_cell.angle_gamma   90.00
#
_symmetry.space_group_name_H-M   'P 1'
#
loop_
_entity.id
_entity.type
_entity.pdbx_description
1 polymer ?
#
loop_
_entity_poly.entity_id
_entity_poly.type
_entity_poly.pdbx_seq_one_letter_code
_entity_poly.pdbx_strand_id
1 'polypeptide(L)'
;MALTLFDTDEYRPPVWKSYLYQLQQEAPHPRRITCTNEVENRPKYYGREFHGMISREEADQLLSVAEESYLIRESQRQPGTYTLALRFGSQTRNFRLYYDGKHFVGEKRFESIHHLVTDGLITLYIETKAAEYIAKMTINPIYEHIGYTTLNREPAYQKHMPVLKETHDERYSTGQDGVSE
;
A
#
# COMPACT_ATOMS: atom_id res chain seq x y z
N MET A 1 33.16 39.89 -13.82
CA MET A 1 33.53 38.49 -13.56
C MET A 1 32.62 37.93 -12.49
N ALA A 2 32.20 36.68 -12.69
CA ALA A 2 31.54 35.77 -11.75
C ALA A 2 30.13 36.13 -11.22
N LEU A 3 29.15 35.58 -11.92
CA LEU A 3 27.87 35.11 -11.40
C LEU A 3 28.10 34.10 -10.27
N THR A 4 27.42 34.26 -9.13
CA THR A 4 27.04 33.13 -8.25
C THR A 4 25.62 33.35 -7.71
N LEU A 5 24.64 33.31 -8.62
CA LEU A 5 23.44 32.49 -8.44
C LEU A 5 23.97 31.05 -8.60
N PHE A 6 23.74 30.06 -7.75
CA PHE A 6 22.48 29.53 -7.25
C PHE A 6 22.78 28.81 -5.93
N ASP A 7 22.10 29.18 -4.86
CA ASP A 7 21.87 28.25 -3.76
C ASP A 7 20.84 27.25 -4.32
N THR A 8 21.31 26.10 -4.79
CA THR A 8 20.42 25.02 -5.23
C THR A 8 19.74 24.50 -3.98
N ASP A 9 18.54 24.99 -3.73
CA ASP A 9 17.60 24.45 -2.75
C ASP A 9 17.43 22.95 -3.06
N GLU A 10 18.19 22.12 -2.33
CA GLU A 10 18.25 20.68 -2.52
C GLU A 10 16.89 20.13 -2.08
N TYR A 11 16.01 19.87 -3.05
CA TYR A 11 14.66 19.40 -2.78
C TYR A 11 14.69 18.15 -1.89
N ARG A 12 14.27 18.31 -0.63
CA ARG A 12 14.09 17.21 0.32
C ARG A 12 12.63 16.80 0.30
N PRO A 13 12.29 15.63 -0.31
CA PRO A 13 10.92 15.16 -0.31
C PRO A 13 10.43 14.92 1.13
N PRO A 14 9.12 15.08 1.40
CA PRO A 14 8.57 14.81 2.71
C PRO A 14 8.78 13.35 3.10
N VAL A 15 9.03 13.12 4.39
CA VAL A 15 9.15 11.78 5.00
C VAL A 15 7.92 10.91 4.69
N TRP A 16 6.74 11.51 4.81
CA TRP A 16 5.46 10.84 4.59
C TRP A 16 5.08 10.90 3.11
N LYS A 17 5.12 9.75 2.44
CA LYS A 17 4.74 9.62 1.03
C LYS A 17 3.21 9.63 0.92
N SER A 18 2.65 10.58 0.17
CA SER A 18 1.20 10.73 0.00
C SER A 18 0.56 9.81 -1.03
N TYR A 19 1.36 9.06 -1.81
CA TYR A 19 0.88 8.38 -3.00
C TYR A 19 -0.28 7.41 -2.74
N LEU A 20 -0.15 6.49 -1.77
CA LEU A 20 -1.23 5.55 -1.46
C LEU A 20 -2.45 6.24 -0.83
N TYR A 21 -2.23 7.32 -0.08
CA TYR A 21 -3.32 8.13 0.47
C TYR A 21 -4.12 8.81 -0.64
N GLN A 22 -3.45 9.35 -1.67
CA GLN A 22 -4.10 9.93 -2.85
C GLN A 22 -4.92 8.87 -3.60
N LEU A 23 -4.34 7.69 -3.85
CA LEU A 23 -5.07 6.59 -4.49
C LEU A 23 -6.29 6.14 -3.68
N GLN A 24 -6.21 6.16 -2.34
CA GLN A 24 -7.36 5.87 -1.50
C GLN A 24 -8.49 6.89 -1.69
N GLN A 25 -8.17 8.19 -1.82
CA GLN A 25 -9.19 9.23 -2.05
C GLN A 25 -9.81 9.15 -3.45
N GLU A 26 -9.03 8.68 -4.43
CA GLU A 26 -9.52 8.43 -5.79
C GLU A 26 -10.32 7.14 -5.94
N ALA A 27 -10.22 6.23 -4.96
CA ALA A 27 -10.86 4.94 -5.05
C ALA A 27 -12.38 5.09 -5.21
N PRO A 28 -13.01 4.27 -6.06
CA PRO A 28 -14.42 4.40 -6.35
C PRO A 28 -15.28 3.99 -5.15
N HIS A 29 -16.49 4.56 -5.10
CA HIS A 29 -17.41 4.35 -3.99
C HIS A 29 -18.40 3.21 -4.28
N PRO A 30 -18.84 2.45 -3.26
CA PRO A 30 -19.78 1.35 -3.47
C PRO A 30 -21.11 1.79 -4.05
N ARG A 31 -21.56 1.12 -5.12
CA ARG A 31 -22.89 1.33 -5.69
C ARG A 31 -23.79 0.12 -5.51
N ARG A 32 -24.70 0.17 -4.54
CA ARG A 32 -25.63 -0.94 -4.30
C ARG A 32 -26.62 -1.11 -5.45
N ILE A 33 -26.70 -2.31 -6.03
CA ILE A 33 -27.84 -2.71 -6.85
C ILE A 33 -29.00 -3.12 -5.93
N THR A 34 -30.05 -2.32 -5.94
CA THR A 34 -31.22 -2.50 -5.08
C THR A 34 -32.15 -3.56 -5.69
N CYS A 35 -32.43 -4.61 -4.94
CA CYS A 35 -33.43 -5.61 -5.31
C CYS A 35 -34.83 -5.00 -5.18
N THR A 36 -35.60 -5.04 -6.27
CA THR A 36 -36.99 -4.54 -6.33
C THR A 36 -38.02 -5.61 -5.97
N ASN A 37 -37.63 -6.88 -6.01
CA ASN A 37 -38.52 -8.00 -5.75
C ASN A 37 -38.48 -8.37 -4.26
N GLU A 38 -39.61 -8.81 -3.71
CA GLU A 38 -39.62 -9.41 -2.39
C GLU A 38 -38.96 -10.78 -2.45
N VAL A 39 -37.85 -10.92 -1.70
CA VAL A 39 -37.13 -12.19 -1.56
C VAL A 39 -37.59 -12.88 -0.29
N GLU A 40 -38.24 -14.03 -0.45
CA GLU A 40 -38.60 -14.92 0.66
C GLU A 40 -37.34 -15.39 1.40
N ASN A 41 -37.42 -15.57 2.72
CA ASN A 41 -36.32 -16.07 3.56
C ASN A 41 -35.02 -15.24 3.54
N ARG A 42 -35.08 -13.95 3.19
CA ARG A 42 -33.93 -13.05 3.29
C ARG A 42 -33.35 -13.02 4.71
N PRO A 43 -32.04 -13.27 4.88
CA PRO A 43 -31.40 -13.13 6.19
C PRO A 43 -31.55 -11.72 6.75
N LYS A 44 -31.90 -11.61 8.03
CA LYS A 44 -32.20 -10.32 8.70
C LYS A 44 -31.04 -9.33 8.69
N TYR A 45 -29.81 -9.81 8.54
CA TYR A 45 -28.58 -9.02 8.49
C TYR A 45 -28.24 -8.53 7.07
N TYR A 46 -29.05 -8.83 6.05
CA TYR A 46 -28.90 -8.25 4.72
C TYR A 46 -30.05 -7.31 4.37
N GLY A 47 -29.72 -6.23 3.66
CA GLY A 47 -30.66 -5.21 3.23
C GLY A 47 -31.22 -5.46 1.83
N ARG A 48 -31.45 -4.36 1.11
CA ARG A 48 -31.96 -4.37 -0.27
C ARG A 48 -30.91 -4.79 -1.30
N GLU A 49 -29.67 -5.01 -0.88
CA GLU A 49 -28.62 -5.60 -1.71
C GLU A 49 -28.77 -7.11 -1.90
N PHE A 50 -29.68 -7.78 -1.19
CA PHE A 50 -29.89 -9.23 -1.32
C PHE A 50 -30.91 -9.56 -2.41
N HIS A 51 -30.49 -10.36 -3.40
CA HIS A 51 -31.31 -10.74 -4.56
C HIS A 51 -31.78 -12.20 -4.52
N GLY A 52 -31.58 -12.91 -3.40
CA GLY A 52 -31.96 -14.32 -3.29
C GLY A 52 -31.05 -15.23 -4.11
N MET A 53 -31.59 -16.36 -4.55
CA MET A 53 -30.85 -17.40 -5.28
C MET A 53 -30.86 -17.13 -6.79
N ILE A 54 -30.10 -16.13 -7.22
CA ILE A 54 -29.87 -15.83 -8.65
C ILE A 54 -28.58 -16.48 -9.17
N SER A 55 -28.53 -16.71 -10.48
CA SER A 55 -27.35 -17.26 -11.17
C SER A 55 -26.19 -16.25 -11.22
N ARG A 56 -25.01 -16.70 -11.67
CA ARG A 56 -23.86 -15.80 -11.87
C ARG A 56 -24.13 -14.87 -13.05
N GLU A 57 -24.75 -15.41 -14.09
CA GLU A 57 -25.06 -14.74 -15.34
C GLU A 57 -26.11 -13.65 -15.11
N GLU A 58 -27.13 -13.92 -14.30
CA GLU A 58 -28.12 -12.91 -13.87
C GLU A 58 -27.46 -11.81 -13.03
N ALA A 59 -26.57 -12.16 -12.11
CA ALA A 59 -25.83 -11.18 -11.33
C ALA A 59 -24.95 -10.28 -12.21
N ASP A 60 -24.25 -10.87 -13.20
CA ASP A 60 -23.41 -10.14 -14.15
C ASP A 60 -24.23 -9.15 -15.00
N GLN A 61 -25.43 -9.55 -15.43
CA GLN A 61 -26.36 -8.67 -16.14
C GLN A 61 -26.80 -7.49 -15.26
N LEU A 62 -27.22 -7.75 -14.03
CA LEU A 62 -27.64 -6.71 -13.08
C LEU A 62 -26.51 -5.72 -12.76
N LEU A 63 -25.28 -6.23 -12.61
CA LEU A 63 -24.10 -5.43 -12.33
C LEU A 63 -23.61 -4.65 -13.55
N SER A 64 -23.93 -5.07 -14.77
CA SER A 64 -23.48 -4.40 -16.01
C SER A 64 -23.98 -2.96 -16.18
N VAL A 65 -25.03 -2.57 -15.43
CA VAL A 65 -25.64 -1.25 -15.48
C VAL A 65 -24.73 -0.14 -14.92
N ALA A 66 -23.82 -0.49 -14.00
CA ALA A 66 -22.88 0.46 -13.42
C ALA A 66 -21.59 -0.21 -12.96
N GLU A 67 -20.46 0.45 -13.19
CA GLU A 67 -19.21 0.06 -12.54
C GLU A 67 -19.29 0.28 -11.02
N GLU A 68 -18.43 -0.44 -10.29
CA GLU A 68 -18.32 -0.43 -8.82
C GLU A 68 -19.63 -0.75 -8.11
N SER A 69 -20.49 -1.45 -8.84
CA SER A 69 -21.75 -1.92 -8.35
C SER A 69 -21.60 -3.25 -7.63
N TYR A 70 -22.50 -3.51 -6.69
CA TYR A 70 -22.50 -4.75 -5.93
C TYR A 70 -23.90 -5.23 -5.58
N LEU A 71 -24.00 -6.55 -5.39
CA LEU A 71 -25.17 -7.23 -4.84
C LEU A 71 -24.75 -8.49 -4.08
N ILE A 72 -25.67 -9.00 -3.26
CA ILE A 72 -25.54 -10.27 -2.55
C ILE A 72 -26.53 -11.26 -3.14
N ARG A 73 -26.05 -12.48 -3.38
CA ARG A 73 -26.88 -13.61 -3.81
C ARG A 73 -26.59 -14.85 -2.98
N GLU A 74 -27.56 -15.73 -2.89
CA GLU A 74 -27.39 -17.07 -2.36
C GLU A 74 -26.77 -17.99 -3.43
N SER A 75 -25.90 -18.91 -3.00
CA SER A 75 -25.24 -19.84 -3.90
C SER A 75 -26.18 -20.97 -4.32
N GLN A 76 -26.45 -21.09 -5.62
CA GLN A 76 -27.16 -22.23 -6.20
C GLN A 76 -26.46 -23.59 -5.96
N ARG A 77 -25.13 -23.58 -5.78
CA ARG A 77 -24.34 -24.80 -5.54
C ARG A 77 -24.36 -25.25 -4.08
N GLN A 78 -24.59 -24.32 -3.16
CA GLN A 78 -24.58 -24.58 -1.73
C GLN A 78 -25.60 -23.66 -1.04
N PRO A 79 -26.85 -24.12 -0.90
CA PRO A 79 -27.88 -23.39 -0.15
C PRO A 79 -27.39 -23.01 1.26
N GLY A 80 -27.78 -21.83 1.73
CA GLY A 80 -27.31 -21.25 3.00
C GLY A 80 -25.94 -20.56 2.92
N THR A 81 -25.22 -20.63 1.79
CA THR A 81 -23.99 -19.85 1.57
C THR A 81 -24.28 -18.63 0.70
N TYR A 82 -23.81 -17.46 1.15
CA TYR A 82 -24.01 -16.18 0.46
C TYR A 82 -22.74 -15.73 -0.26
N THR A 83 -22.92 -15.02 -1.38
CA THR A 83 -21.84 -14.49 -2.22
C THR A 83 -22.05 -12.99 -2.44
N LEU A 84 -21.02 -12.19 -2.20
CA LEU A 84 -20.92 -10.82 -2.68
C LEU A 84 -20.44 -10.85 -4.13
N ALA A 85 -21.25 -10.37 -5.05
CA ALA A 85 -20.84 -10.09 -6.42
C ALA A 85 -20.53 -8.59 -6.52
N LEU A 86 -19.29 -8.27 -6.87
CA LEU A 86 -18.76 -6.90 -6.96
C LEU A 86 -18.19 -6.68 -8.35
N ARG A 87 -18.67 -5.66 -9.06
CA ARG A 87 -18.12 -5.26 -10.36
C ARG A 87 -16.98 -4.27 -10.16
N PHE A 88 -15.83 -4.56 -10.75
CA PHE A 88 -14.66 -3.69 -10.70
C PHE A 88 -13.81 -3.91 -11.95
N GLY A 89 -13.50 -2.84 -12.68
CA GLY A 89 -12.67 -2.91 -13.89
C GLY A 89 -13.31 -3.78 -14.97
N SER A 90 -14.62 -3.59 -15.21
CA SER A 90 -15.40 -4.36 -16.20
C SER A 90 -15.49 -5.86 -15.93
N GLN A 91 -15.10 -6.33 -14.74
CA GLN A 91 -15.18 -7.73 -14.34
C GLN A 91 -15.98 -7.88 -13.04
N THR A 92 -16.79 -8.93 -12.98
CA THR A 92 -17.47 -9.30 -11.72
C THR A 92 -16.60 -10.24 -10.91
N ARG A 93 -16.22 -9.80 -9.71
CA ARG A 93 -15.55 -10.60 -8.71
C ARG A 93 -16.57 -11.16 -7.72
N ASN A 94 -16.46 -12.46 -7.43
CA ASN A 94 -17.36 -13.19 -6.55
C ASN A 94 -16.63 -13.57 -5.26
N PHE A 95 -17.08 -13.06 -4.12
CA PHE A 95 -16.51 -13.33 -2.81
C PHE A 95 -17.50 -14.07 -1.94
N ARG A 96 -17.08 -15.16 -1.30
CA ARG A 96 -17.91 -15.84 -0.32
C ARG A 96 -18.07 -14.96 0.91
N LEU A 97 -19.31 -14.70 1.31
CA LEU A 97 -19.64 -13.91 2.49
C LEU A 97 -19.84 -14.81 3.70
N TYR A 98 -19.32 -14.34 4.82
CA TYR A 98 -19.52 -14.93 6.14
C TYR A 98 -20.08 -13.90 7.12
N TYR A 99 -20.75 -14.39 8.15
CA TYR A 99 -21.36 -13.58 9.19
C TYR A 99 -21.27 -14.25 10.55
N ASP A 100 -20.60 -13.60 11.50
CA ASP A 100 -20.45 -14.03 12.90
C ASP A 100 -20.99 -12.97 13.90
N GLY A 101 -21.89 -12.10 13.41
CA GLY A 101 -22.25 -10.83 14.07
C GLY A 101 -21.62 -9.62 13.37
N LYS A 102 -20.58 -9.85 12.57
CA LYS A 102 -20.02 -8.89 11.60
C LYS A 102 -19.89 -9.55 10.22
N HIS A 103 -19.86 -8.74 9.16
CA HIS A 103 -19.68 -9.21 7.79
C HIS A 103 -18.20 -9.33 7.43
N PHE A 104 -17.81 -10.40 6.72
CA PHE A 104 -16.43 -10.56 6.25
C PHE A 104 -16.32 -11.48 5.02
N VAL A 105 -15.26 -11.26 4.23
CA VAL A 105 -14.83 -12.12 3.11
C VAL A 105 -13.42 -12.72 3.34
N GLY A 106 -12.72 -12.22 4.37
CA GLY A 106 -11.36 -12.59 4.76
C GLY A 106 -11.15 -12.33 6.25
N GLU A 107 -10.05 -11.71 6.64
CA GLU A 107 -9.73 -11.48 8.07
C GLU A 107 -10.49 -10.30 8.69
N LYS A 108 -10.67 -9.22 7.91
CA LYS A 108 -11.32 -7.98 8.37
C LYS A 108 -12.83 -8.20 8.55
N ARG A 109 -13.36 -7.68 9.66
CA ARG A 109 -14.79 -7.75 10.03
C ARG A 109 -15.43 -6.37 10.02
N PHE A 110 -16.62 -6.28 9.43
CA PHE A 110 -17.32 -5.02 9.21
C PHE A 110 -18.73 -5.02 9.81
N GLU A 111 -19.15 -3.87 10.33
CA GLU A 111 -20.50 -3.69 10.88
C GLU A 111 -21.58 -3.62 9.79
N SER A 112 -21.20 -3.30 8.56
CA SER A 112 -22.13 -3.23 7.43
C SER A 112 -21.48 -3.77 6.16
N ILE A 113 -22.31 -4.28 5.25
CA ILE A 113 -21.89 -4.66 3.89
C ILE A 113 -21.32 -3.46 3.15
N HIS A 114 -21.86 -2.26 3.37
CA HIS A 114 -21.35 -1.05 2.74
C HIS A 114 -19.88 -0.82 3.10
N HIS A 115 -19.52 -0.87 4.38
CA HIS A 115 -18.11 -0.72 4.82
C HIS A 115 -17.20 -1.82 4.28
N LEU A 116 -17.68 -3.06 4.21
CA LEU A 116 -16.94 -4.17 3.61
C LEU A 116 -16.64 -3.88 2.13
N VAL A 117 -17.64 -3.44 1.37
CA VAL A 117 -17.45 -3.13 -0.06
C VAL A 117 -16.57 -1.91 -0.26
N THR A 118 -16.66 -0.88 0.59
CA THR A 118 -15.76 0.28 0.55
C THR A 118 -14.30 -0.14 0.71
N ASP A 119 -13.98 -0.91 1.77
CA ASP A 119 -12.62 -1.40 2.01
C ASP A 119 -12.14 -2.32 0.87
N GLY A 120 -13.04 -3.16 0.36
CA GLY A 120 -12.79 -4.00 -0.81
C GLY A 120 -12.41 -3.18 -2.04
N LEU A 121 -13.22 -2.20 -2.44
CA LEU A 121 -12.95 -1.35 -3.60
C LEU A 121 -11.65 -0.54 -3.46
N ILE A 122 -11.37 0.00 -2.28
CA ILE A 122 -10.09 0.67 -1.98
C ILE A 122 -8.92 -0.29 -2.19
N THR A 123 -9.02 -1.50 -1.62
CA THR A 123 -7.98 -2.53 -1.75
C THR A 123 -7.76 -2.88 -3.21
N LEU A 124 -8.83 -3.18 -3.95
CA LEU A 124 -8.75 -3.52 -5.38
C LEU A 124 -8.14 -2.38 -6.21
N TYR A 125 -8.54 -1.13 -5.95
CA TYR A 125 -8.05 0.04 -6.70
C TYR A 125 -6.57 0.30 -6.45
N ILE A 126 -6.15 0.28 -5.19
CA ILE A 126 -4.75 0.50 -4.80
C ILE A 126 -3.87 -0.64 -5.34
N GLU A 127 -4.26 -1.89 -5.15
CA GLU A 127 -3.49 -3.04 -5.66
C GLU A 127 -3.38 -3.00 -7.18
N THR A 128 -4.44 -2.63 -7.89
CA THR A 128 -4.43 -2.53 -9.36
C THR A 128 -3.47 -1.44 -9.86
N LYS A 129 -3.43 -0.28 -9.19
CA LYS A 129 -2.63 0.88 -9.64
C LYS A 129 -1.19 0.90 -9.11
N ALA A 130 -0.95 0.33 -7.94
CA ALA A 130 0.29 0.52 -7.20
C ALA A 130 0.97 -0.80 -6.80
N ALA A 131 0.61 -1.95 -7.36
CA ALA A 131 1.24 -3.23 -7.05
C ALA A 131 2.77 -3.18 -7.04
N GLU A 132 3.39 -2.64 -8.10
CA GLU A 132 4.85 -2.53 -8.20
C GLU A 132 5.43 -1.56 -7.16
N TYR A 133 4.75 -0.43 -6.91
CA TYR A 133 5.16 0.52 -5.89
C TYR A 133 5.12 -0.11 -4.50
N ILE A 134 4.03 -0.81 -4.16
CA ILE A 134 3.83 -1.51 -2.89
C ILE A 134 4.91 -2.58 -2.70
N ALA A 135 5.21 -3.37 -3.73
CA ALA A 135 6.27 -4.37 -3.69
C ALA A 135 7.66 -3.77 -3.40
N LYS A 136 7.90 -2.52 -3.81
CA LYS A 136 9.16 -1.80 -3.61
C LYS A 136 9.18 -0.92 -2.35
N MET A 137 8.07 -0.80 -1.60
CA MET A 137 7.99 0.09 -0.43
C MET A 137 8.99 -0.25 0.69
N THR A 138 9.41 -1.50 0.77
CA THR A 138 10.38 -1.99 1.76
C THR A 138 11.83 -1.73 1.35
N ILE A 139 12.07 -1.31 0.11
CA ILE A 139 13.39 -0.91 -0.37
C ILE A 139 13.68 0.49 0.17
N ASN A 140 14.79 0.64 0.89
CA ASN A 140 15.20 1.85 1.60
C ASN A 140 14.19 2.28 2.68
N PRO A 141 14.01 1.46 3.74
CA PRO A 141 13.10 1.78 4.82
C PRO A 141 13.63 2.98 5.61
N ILE A 142 12.71 3.86 6.01
CA ILE A 142 13.04 5.05 6.81
C ILE A 142 13.14 4.76 8.32
N TYR A 143 12.75 3.56 8.76
CA TYR A 143 12.63 3.19 10.18
C TYR A 143 13.94 3.38 10.96
N GLU A 144 15.10 3.10 10.34
CA GLU A 144 16.40 3.25 10.99
C GLU A 144 16.82 4.70 11.21
N HIS A 145 16.22 5.62 10.46
CA HIS A 145 16.59 7.05 10.47
C HIS A 145 15.53 7.92 11.17
N ILE A 146 14.37 7.35 11.49
CA ILE A 146 13.20 8.10 11.96
C ILE A 146 12.66 7.44 13.23
N GLY A 147 12.57 8.22 14.31
CA GLY A 147 12.00 7.77 15.57
C GLY A 147 12.77 8.30 16.79
N TYR A 148 12.23 8.05 17.99
CA TYR A 148 12.82 8.55 19.23
C TYR A 148 14.16 7.87 19.58
N THR A 149 14.41 6.67 19.07
CA THR A 149 15.65 5.91 19.34
C THR A 149 16.87 6.52 18.65
N THR A 150 16.70 7.24 17.53
CA THR A 150 17.79 7.94 16.84
C THR A 150 18.13 9.28 17.50
N LEU A 151 17.20 9.89 18.25
CA LEU A 151 17.42 11.13 19.02
C LEU A 151 18.31 10.91 20.25
N ASN A 152 18.31 9.70 20.81
CA ASN A 152 19.12 9.34 21.98
C ASN A 152 20.51 8.79 21.61
N ARG A 153 20.85 8.73 20.32
CA ARG A 153 22.20 8.36 19.86
C ARG A 153 23.09 9.58 20.00
N GLU A 154 24.00 9.57 20.97
CA GLU A 154 25.05 10.61 21.04
C GLU A 154 25.79 10.66 19.70
N PRO A 155 26.14 11.86 19.18
CA PRO A 155 26.95 11.97 17.99
C PRO A 155 28.29 11.29 18.28
N ALA A 156 28.54 10.16 17.62
CA ALA A 156 29.85 9.52 17.66
C ALA A 156 30.88 10.56 17.20
N TYR A 157 31.68 11.05 18.15
CA TYR A 157 32.78 11.97 17.91
C TYR A 157 33.51 11.55 16.63
N GLN A 158 33.49 12.42 15.62
CA GLN A 158 34.39 12.32 14.47
C GLN A 158 35.81 12.38 15.02
N LYS A 159 36.40 11.21 15.30
CA LYS A 159 37.83 11.09 15.53
C LYS A 159 38.48 11.37 14.18
N HIS A 160 38.89 12.63 14.01
CA HIS A 160 39.92 13.03 13.05
C HIS A 160 41.03 11.97 13.08
N MET A 161 41.17 11.20 12.01
CA MET A 161 42.39 10.42 11.82
C MET A 161 43.52 11.43 11.61
N PRO A 162 44.60 11.41 12.40
CA PRO A 162 45.75 12.23 12.09
C PRO A 162 46.36 11.69 10.81
N VAL A 163 46.46 12.55 9.80
CA VAL A 163 47.23 12.33 8.58
C VAL A 163 48.67 12.06 9.01
N LEU A 164 49.19 10.88 8.70
CA LEU A 164 50.62 10.58 8.79
C LEU A 164 51.35 11.56 7.86
N LYS A 165 52.05 12.53 8.44
CA LYS A 165 53.01 13.35 7.70
C LYS A 165 54.24 12.48 7.45
N GLU A 166 54.43 12.08 6.20
CA GLU A 166 55.71 11.59 5.71
C GLU A 166 56.74 12.73 5.85
N THR A 167 57.71 12.56 6.73
CA THR A 167 58.88 13.44 6.80
C THR A 167 59.93 12.92 5.82
N HIS A 168 59.95 13.52 4.64
CA HIS A 168 61.14 13.58 3.79
C HIS A 168 62.12 14.57 4.46
N ASP A 169 63.30 14.12 4.87
CA ASP A 169 64.41 15.02 5.21
C ASP A 169 65.67 14.49 4.49
N GLU A 170 65.86 14.99 3.27
CA GLU A 170 67.16 14.93 2.60
C GLU A 170 67.96 16.18 3.01
N ARG A 171 69.08 15.98 3.71
CA ARG A 171 70.19 16.97 3.73
C ARG A 171 71.56 16.27 3.68
N TYR A 172 72.08 16.22 2.45
CA TYR A 172 73.43 16.52 1.95
C TYR A 172 74.70 16.16 2.76
N SER A 173 75.50 15.29 2.13
CA SER A 173 76.96 15.35 1.83
C SER A 173 77.97 15.81 2.89
N THR A 174 78.99 14.99 3.18
CA THR A 174 80.36 15.10 2.61
C THR A 174 81.16 13.81 2.92
N GLY A 175 81.96 13.34 1.96
CA GLY A 175 82.69 12.06 2.06
C GLY A 175 84.05 12.12 2.73
N GLN A 176 84.68 10.95 2.89
CA GLN A 176 86.10 10.70 2.60
C GLN A 176 86.43 9.20 2.72
N ASP A 177 87.38 8.82 1.86
CA ASP A 177 87.95 7.50 1.59
C ASP A 177 88.62 6.78 2.78
N GLY A 178 88.79 5.46 2.64
CA GLY A 178 89.75 4.71 3.47
C GLY A 178 89.64 3.18 3.34
N VAL A 179 90.35 2.61 2.38
CA VAL A 179 90.65 1.17 2.21
C VAL A 179 91.67 0.70 3.27
N SER A 180 91.66 -0.61 3.59
CA SER A 180 92.70 -1.53 4.14
C SER A 180 92.17 -2.24 5.40
N GLU A 181 92.21 -3.56 5.59
CA GLU A 181 92.88 -4.72 4.96
C GLU A 181 91.92 -5.91 4.87
#